data_AF-A0A8T8I500-F1
#
_entry.id   AF-A0A8T8I500-F1
#
_cell.length_a   1.000
_cell.length_b   1.000
_cell.length_c   1.000
_cell.angle_alpha   90.00
_cell.angle_beta   90.00
_cell.angle_gamma   90.00
#
_symmetry.space_group_name_H-M   'P 1'
#
loop_
_entity.id
_entity.type
_entity.pdbx_description
1 polymer ?
#
loop_
_entity_poly.entity_id
_entity_poly.type
_entity_poly.pdbx_seq_one_letter_code
_entity_poly.pdbx_strand_id
1 'polypeptide(L)'
;MSGGPIQNTSLVPGGVIGDGRYRLLARSGVDRRCDAHLWRARDGQLNRDVALTVLVGNPADPAALTRAKRTVERAMHAASFTHPGVARVIDVLTPGSGIRFEEGILGMVVAEWTQGTDLMDLVAEGPLPAGAATRLLEPLGAAIEGAHHAGLVLGADHPLRIRVTSDGRLRLAFPGPRPDAIARDDVKGLGAILYLLLTGRWALPGGPPDVPVAPTGPDGAVVAPSALHPHVPHELSSVAVRSLEDTSVGGIRTSAAILQVLDRIAESEAQTALIKPVTEAADDGAVWTTQRPESGRGHRRKLMISVAVLAVATLAVVAWLGVQIVSFFSDEPTKGGGPTVVIGQSSQPAASGQPAPPATAPAGPVQPAQVGVYDVTNQPDNANRASRAVDNDPTTVWQTENYFQPFPALKPGIGLMASFAEPVKLASITVTSPSEGTVVEVRVAASDGAPLEETKVVATATLTGGQTQIQLDDHEPTGHVLVWVTKLAGGERNNKSEIAELVYTRAQ
;
A
#
# COMPACT_ATOMS: atom_id res chain seq x y z
N MET A 1 48.15 26.54 8.11
CA MET A 1 47.56 27.28 6.97
C MET A 1 46.23 26.62 6.65
N SER A 2 45.12 27.21 7.06
CA SER A 2 43.78 26.66 6.81
C SER A 2 43.45 26.78 5.33
N GLY A 3 43.39 25.65 4.62
CA GLY A 3 42.90 25.60 3.25
C GLY A 3 41.41 25.93 3.24
N GLY A 4 41.04 27.06 2.63
CA GLY A 4 39.64 27.39 2.35
C GLY A 4 39.01 26.39 1.40
N PRO A 5 37.66 26.30 1.34
CA PRO A 5 36.97 25.38 0.48
C PRO A 5 37.30 25.68 -0.99
N ILE A 6 37.77 24.67 -1.71
CA ILE A 6 38.02 24.73 -3.15
C ILE A 6 36.66 24.96 -3.81
N GLN A 7 36.39 26.17 -4.30
CA GLN A 7 35.20 26.43 -5.11
C GLN A 7 35.40 25.72 -6.46
N ASN A 8 34.63 24.66 -6.70
CA ASN A 8 34.60 23.97 -7.99
C ASN A 8 33.94 24.86 -9.04
N THR A 9 34.74 25.70 -9.70
CA THR A 9 34.32 26.69 -10.69
C THR A 9 33.59 26.08 -11.91
N SER A 10 33.72 24.77 -12.14
CA SER A 10 33.07 24.04 -13.23
C SER A 10 31.64 23.55 -12.92
N LEU A 11 31.26 23.42 -11.64
CA LEU A 11 29.97 22.85 -11.24
C LEU A 11 28.89 23.93 -11.07
N VAL A 12 28.66 24.68 -12.15
CA VAL A 12 27.64 25.73 -12.24
C VAL A 12 26.76 25.50 -13.48
N PRO A 13 25.50 26.00 -13.52
CA PRO A 13 24.69 25.96 -14.73
C PRO A 13 25.45 26.57 -15.92
N GLY A 14 25.44 25.87 -17.06
CA GLY A 14 26.21 26.22 -18.26
C GLY A 14 27.65 25.69 -18.27
N GLY A 15 28.19 25.28 -17.12
CA GLY A 15 29.49 24.62 -17.02
C GLY A 15 29.54 23.32 -17.82
N VAL A 16 30.72 22.95 -18.30
CA VAL A 16 30.92 21.75 -19.11
C VAL A 16 31.95 20.85 -18.44
N ILE A 17 31.60 19.58 -18.27
CA ILE A 17 32.43 18.55 -17.63
C ILE A 17 32.47 17.29 -18.51
N GLY A 18 33.31 16.32 -18.15
CA GLY A 18 33.40 15.07 -18.90
C GLY A 18 34.15 15.24 -20.24
N ASP A 19 35.31 15.90 -20.22
CA ASP A 19 36.09 16.31 -21.41
C ASP A 19 35.27 17.10 -22.44
N GLY A 20 34.40 17.99 -21.96
CA GLY A 20 33.59 18.85 -22.83
C GLY A 20 32.26 18.22 -23.28
N ARG A 21 31.97 16.97 -22.91
CA ARG A 21 30.78 16.25 -23.39
C ARG A 21 29.49 16.69 -22.71
N TYR A 22 29.50 16.91 -21.40
CA TYR A 22 28.28 17.13 -20.64
C TYR A 22 28.17 18.58 -20.19
N ARG A 23 27.15 19.29 -20.70
CA ARG A 23 26.82 20.65 -20.27
C ARG A 23 25.81 20.62 -19.14
N LEU A 24 26.17 21.14 -17.97
CA LEU A 24 25.30 21.24 -16.81
C LEU A 24 24.15 22.21 -17.09
N LEU A 25 22.92 21.80 -16.83
CA LEU A 25 21.72 22.61 -17.05
C LEU A 25 21.15 23.13 -15.73
N ALA A 26 20.86 22.22 -14.80
CA ALA A 26 20.26 22.55 -13.52
C ALA A 26 20.73 21.56 -12.44
N ARG A 27 21.01 22.07 -11.25
CA ARG A 27 21.36 21.23 -10.10
C ARG A 27 20.06 20.78 -9.43
N SER A 28 19.84 19.47 -9.39
CA SER A 28 18.68 18.86 -8.70
C SER A 28 18.91 18.73 -7.20
N GLY A 29 20.15 18.57 -6.75
CA GLY A 29 20.43 18.43 -5.32
C GLY A 29 21.88 18.12 -4.97
N VAL A 30 22.15 18.03 -3.67
CA VAL A 30 23.44 17.60 -3.12
C VAL A 30 23.18 16.57 -2.01
N ASP A 31 23.62 15.33 -2.22
CA ASP A 31 23.62 14.28 -1.20
C ASP A 31 24.94 14.35 -0.42
N ARG A 32 24.91 15.08 0.71
CA ARG A 32 26.08 15.33 1.56
C ARG A 32 26.62 14.07 2.24
N ARG A 33 25.87 12.98 2.29
CA ARG A 33 26.31 11.72 2.93
C ARG A 33 27.42 11.03 2.13
N CYS A 34 27.55 11.38 0.85
CA CYS A 34 28.56 10.83 -0.04
C CYS A 34 29.18 11.88 -0.98
N ASP A 35 29.06 13.17 -0.65
CA ASP A 35 29.56 14.29 -1.45
C ASP A 35 29.16 14.20 -2.94
N ALA A 36 27.90 13.83 -3.19
CA ALA A 36 27.38 13.66 -4.55
C ALA A 36 26.53 14.87 -4.97
N HIS A 37 26.91 15.52 -6.05
CA HIS A 37 26.14 16.58 -6.69
C HIS A 37 25.27 15.99 -7.81
N LEU A 38 23.97 16.24 -7.74
CA LEU A 38 22.98 15.69 -8.67
C LEU A 38 22.59 16.76 -9.69
N TRP A 39 22.75 16.45 -10.98
CA TRP A 39 22.55 17.42 -12.06
C TRP A 39 21.72 16.85 -13.21
N ARG A 40 20.84 17.68 -13.75
CA ARG A 40 20.41 17.56 -15.14
C ARG A 40 21.50 18.17 -16.03
N ALA A 41 21.92 17.45 -17.05
CA ALA A 41 22.87 17.92 -18.04
C ALA A 41 22.42 17.57 -19.46
N ARG A 42 23.00 18.23 -20.46
CA ARG A 42 22.86 17.90 -21.89
C ARG A 42 24.12 17.15 -22.33
N ASP A 43 23.96 15.93 -22.81
CA ASP A 43 25.02 15.21 -23.55
C ASP A 43 25.15 15.86 -24.93
N GLY A 44 26.29 16.51 -25.19
CA GLY A 44 26.57 17.23 -26.43
C GLY A 44 26.82 16.32 -27.64
N GLN A 45 27.17 15.04 -27.43
CA GLN A 45 27.38 14.10 -28.53
C GLN A 45 26.06 13.50 -29.01
N LEU A 46 25.21 13.10 -28.06
CA LEU A 46 23.91 12.46 -28.36
C LEU A 46 22.74 13.46 -28.38
N ASN A 47 23.01 14.73 -28.09
CA ASN A 47 22.05 15.84 -28.00
C ASN A 47 20.79 15.53 -27.16
N ARG A 48 20.97 14.84 -26.03
CA ARG A 48 19.88 14.45 -25.11
C ARG A 48 20.17 14.88 -23.68
N ASP A 49 19.12 15.05 -22.89
CA ASP A 49 19.31 15.27 -21.47
C ASP A 49 19.69 13.97 -20.76
N VAL A 50 20.55 14.10 -19.75
CA VAL A 50 21.03 13.02 -18.89
C VAL A 50 21.01 13.46 -17.43
N ALA A 51 20.87 12.49 -16.53
CA ALA A 51 21.07 12.67 -15.10
C ALA A 51 22.53 12.35 -14.75
N LEU A 52 23.18 13.25 -14.01
CA LEU A 52 24.55 13.08 -13.54
C LEU A 52 24.58 12.98 -12.02
N THR A 53 25.22 11.92 -11.52
CA THR A 53 25.66 11.82 -10.13
C THR A 53 27.16 12.10 -10.11
N VAL A 54 27.54 13.33 -9.75
CA VAL A 54 28.94 13.80 -9.75
C VAL A 54 29.50 13.69 -8.34
N LEU A 55 30.48 12.82 -8.13
CA LEU A 55 31.16 12.63 -6.85
C LEU A 55 32.28 13.66 -6.74
N VAL A 56 32.22 14.54 -5.74
CA VAL A 56 33.21 15.60 -5.53
C VAL A 56 34.04 15.35 -4.29
N GLY A 57 35.26 15.87 -4.29
CA GLY A 57 36.12 15.78 -3.10
C GLY A 57 37.56 16.16 -3.41
N ASN A 58 38.39 16.12 -2.38
CA ASN A 58 39.82 16.42 -2.52
C ASN A 58 40.54 15.22 -3.17
N PRO A 59 41.13 15.35 -4.37
CA PRO A 59 41.88 14.25 -5.00
C PRO A 59 43.14 13.88 -4.22
N ALA A 60 43.63 14.74 -3.32
CA ALA A 60 44.73 14.41 -2.42
C ALA A 60 44.30 13.59 -1.20
N ASP A 61 42.99 13.37 -0.97
CA ASP A 61 42.48 12.50 0.09
C ASP A 61 42.27 11.06 -0.44
N PRO A 62 43.11 10.08 -0.04
CA PRO A 62 42.99 8.70 -0.51
C PRO A 62 41.68 8.04 -0.06
N ALA A 63 41.11 8.45 1.07
CA ALA A 63 39.86 7.90 1.57
C ALA A 63 38.68 8.36 0.70
N ALA A 64 38.65 9.64 0.31
CA ALA A 64 37.65 10.17 -0.62
C ALA A 64 37.71 9.47 -1.98
N LEU A 65 38.91 9.28 -2.54
CA LEU A 65 39.11 8.52 -3.77
C LEU A 65 38.61 7.08 -3.66
N THR A 66 38.90 6.41 -2.55
CA THR A 66 38.46 5.02 -2.32
C THR A 66 36.93 4.92 -2.23
N ARG A 67 36.28 5.86 -1.53
CA ARG A 67 34.81 5.96 -1.46
C ARG A 67 34.21 6.19 -2.84
N ALA A 68 34.73 7.15 -3.60
CA ALA A 68 34.24 7.49 -4.93
C ALA A 68 34.39 6.31 -5.91
N LYS A 69 35.57 5.68 -5.91
CA LYS A 69 35.85 4.48 -6.72
C LYS A 69 34.85 3.36 -6.42
N ARG A 70 34.58 3.06 -5.15
CA ARG A 70 33.61 2.03 -4.78
C ARG A 70 32.20 2.37 -5.24
N THR A 71 31.75 3.62 -5.11
CA THR A 71 30.44 4.04 -5.64
C THR A 71 30.35 3.84 -7.15
N VAL A 72 31.40 4.22 -7.89
CA VAL A 72 31.49 4.03 -9.33
C VAL A 72 31.46 2.54 -9.71
N GLU A 73 32.26 1.69 -9.07
CA GLU A 73 32.28 0.24 -9.31
C GLU A 73 30.90 -0.40 -9.08
N ARG A 74 30.21 0.01 -8.01
CA ARG A 74 28.86 -0.48 -7.72
C ARG A 74 27.83 0.00 -8.75
N ALA A 75 27.92 1.25 -9.19
CA ALA A 75 27.07 1.76 -10.27
C ALA A 75 27.31 1.03 -11.59
N MET A 76 28.58 0.72 -11.92
CA MET A 76 28.94 -0.09 -13.09
C MET A 76 28.36 -1.51 -12.98
N HIS A 77 28.47 -2.17 -11.83
CA HIS A 77 27.89 -3.50 -11.61
C HIS A 77 26.35 -3.50 -11.74
N ALA A 78 25.69 -2.42 -11.32
CA ALA A 78 24.23 -2.28 -11.45
C ALA A 78 23.78 -1.82 -12.84
N ALA A 79 24.69 -1.46 -13.77
CA ALA A 79 24.34 -0.85 -15.05
C ALA A 79 23.58 -1.77 -16.02
N SER A 80 23.74 -3.09 -15.88
CA SER A 80 23.00 -4.09 -16.67
C SER A 80 21.57 -4.30 -16.17
N PHE A 81 21.28 -3.93 -14.92
CA PHE A 81 19.95 -4.04 -14.36
C PHE A 81 19.00 -3.02 -14.99
N THR A 82 17.92 -3.51 -15.58
CA THR A 82 16.92 -2.69 -16.25
C THR A 82 15.57 -2.89 -15.59
N HIS A 83 14.96 -1.81 -15.11
CA HIS A 83 13.63 -1.81 -14.51
C HIS A 83 12.98 -0.43 -14.70
N PRO A 84 11.64 -0.33 -14.90
CA PRO A 84 10.96 0.96 -15.00
C PRO A 84 11.22 1.90 -13.81
N GLY A 85 11.35 1.35 -12.60
CA GLY A 85 11.65 2.08 -11.37
C GLY A 85 13.08 2.63 -11.22
N VAL A 86 13.99 2.38 -12.17
CA VAL A 86 15.38 2.87 -12.12
C VAL A 86 15.78 3.45 -13.47
N ALA A 87 16.44 4.62 -13.45
CA ALA A 87 17.06 5.19 -14.63
C ALA A 87 18.27 4.34 -15.05
N ARG A 88 18.30 3.89 -16.30
CA ARG A 88 19.41 3.13 -16.86
C ARG A 88 20.70 3.95 -16.80
N VAL A 89 21.75 3.33 -16.26
CA VAL A 89 23.12 3.87 -16.32
C VAL A 89 23.61 3.75 -17.76
N ILE A 90 24.02 4.88 -18.33
CA ILE A 90 24.50 5.01 -19.71
C ILE A 90 26.02 4.89 -19.75
N ASP A 91 26.69 5.57 -18.83
CA ASP A 91 28.13 5.76 -18.85
C ASP A 91 28.63 6.02 -17.42
N VAL A 92 29.90 5.70 -17.16
CA VAL A 92 30.54 5.97 -15.87
C VAL A 92 31.97 6.43 -16.11
N LEU A 93 32.29 7.62 -15.63
CA LEU A 93 33.57 8.27 -15.84
C LEU A 93 34.36 8.30 -14.54
N THR A 94 35.67 8.10 -14.65
CA THR A 94 36.61 8.14 -13.53
C THR A 94 37.72 9.14 -13.82
N PRO A 95 38.42 9.63 -12.79
CA PRO A 95 39.56 10.51 -13.00
C PRO A 95 40.63 9.84 -13.90
N GLY A 96 41.05 10.56 -14.94
CA GLY A 96 41.95 10.02 -15.98
C GLY A 96 41.25 9.29 -17.14
N SER A 97 39.94 9.07 -17.03
CA SER A 97 39.10 8.51 -18.10
C SER A 97 37.86 9.40 -18.29
N GLY A 98 38.03 10.51 -19.01
CA GLY A 98 36.96 11.46 -19.30
C GLY A 98 36.74 12.53 -18.23
N ILE A 99 37.45 12.48 -17.09
CA ILE A 99 37.41 13.51 -16.03
C ILE A 99 38.83 13.96 -15.70
N ARG A 100 39.03 15.26 -15.56
CA ARG A 100 40.30 15.84 -15.10
C ARG A 100 40.28 16.05 -13.59
N PHE A 101 41.37 15.67 -12.92
CA PHE A 101 41.51 15.81 -11.46
C PHE A 101 41.44 17.27 -10.97
N GLU A 102 41.80 18.23 -11.83
CA GLU A 102 41.74 19.66 -11.55
C GLU A 102 40.32 20.21 -11.40
N GLU A 103 39.30 19.44 -11.79
CA GLU A 103 37.88 19.79 -11.61
C GLU A 103 37.32 19.42 -10.23
N GLY A 104 38.14 18.82 -9.33
CA GLY A 104 37.68 18.37 -8.01
C GLY A 104 36.60 17.26 -8.06
N ILE A 105 36.48 16.59 -9.22
CA ILE A 105 35.55 15.49 -9.47
C ILE A 105 36.32 14.18 -9.30
N LEU A 106 35.80 13.30 -8.43
CA LEU A 106 36.40 12.00 -8.11
C LEU A 106 35.73 10.83 -8.87
N GLY A 107 34.61 11.08 -9.53
CA GLY A 107 33.90 10.12 -10.36
C GLY A 107 32.54 10.67 -10.79
N MET A 108 31.97 10.10 -11.86
CA MET A 108 30.66 10.52 -12.36
C MET A 108 29.88 9.33 -12.90
N VAL A 109 28.64 9.17 -12.46
CA VAL A 109 27.67 8.22 -13.02
C VAL A 109 26.71 8.99 -13.90
N VAL A 110 26.54 8.53 -15.15
CA VAL A 110 25.65 9.13 -16.14
C VAL A 110 24.47 8.18 -16.33
N ALA A 111 23.26 8.67 -16.11
CA ALA A 111 22.03 7.90 -16.30
C ALA A 111 21.08 8.62 -17.25
N GLU A 112 20.11 7.89 -17.78
CA GLU A 112 19.06 8.50 -18.59
C GLU A 112 18.27 9.55 -17.79
N TRP A 113 17.85 10.61 -18.47
CA TRP A 113 17.05 11.63 -17.82
C TRP A 113 15.61 11.17 -17.63
N THR A 114 15.15 11.15 -16.39
CA THR A 114 13.75 10.90 -16.04
C THR A 114 12.91 12.17 -16.24
N GLN A 115 12.07 12.18 -17.28
CA GLN A 115 11.09 13.24 -17.51
C GLN A 115 10.05 13.30 -16.39
N GLY A 116 9.56 14.50 -16.06
CA GLY A 116 8.61 14.73 -14.97
C GLY A 116 9.13 15.73 -13.96
N THR A 117 8.85 15.53 -12.67
CA THR A 117 9.21 16.45 -11.58
C THR A 117 10.12 15.80 -10.54
N ASP A 118 10.83 16.60 -9.74
CA ASP A 118 11.58 16.10 -8.59
C ASP A 118 10.61 15.65 -7.49
N LEU A 119 10.96 14.60 -6.74
CA LEU A 119 10.13 14.15 -5.60
C LEU A 119 9.95 15.30 -4.59
N MET A 120 10.95 16.15 -4.45
CA MET A 120 10.92 17.29 -3.54
C MET A 120 9.86 18.33 -3.90
N ASP A 121 9.68 18.60 -5.19
CA ASP A 121 8.67 19.53 -5.66
C ASP A 121 7.27 18.96 -5.43
N LEU A 122 7.08 17.65 -5.62
CA LEU A 122 5.81 16.97 -5.35
C LEU A 122 5.42 17.09 -3.87
N VAL A 123 6.34 16.81 -2.94
CA VAL A 123 6.03 16.82 -1.49
C VAL A 123 5.95 18.23 -0.91
N ALA A 124 6.49 19.24 -1.62
CA ALA A 124 6.32 20.64 -1.24
C ALA A 124 4.87 21.13 -1.38
N GLU A 125 4.05 20.46 -2.22
CA GLU A 125 2.61 20.71 -2.31
C GLU A 125 1.83 20.16 -1.11
N GLY A 126 2.44 19.25 -0.35
CA GLY A 126 1.89 18.65 0.85
C GLY A 126 1.91 17.12 0.83
N PRO A 127 1.41 16.48 1.90
CA PRO A 127 1.26 15.04 1.97
C PRO A 127 0.25 14.53 0.92
N LEU A 128 0.49 13.32 0.42
CA LEU A 128 -0.35 12.67 -0.58
C LEU A 128 -1.39 11.74 0.07
N PRO A 129 -2.56 11.55 -0.57
CA PRO A 129 -3.49 10.49 -0.21
C PRO A 129 -2.83 9.11 -0.25
N ALA A 130 -3.27 8.23 0.64
CA ALA A 130 -2.69 6.91 0.88
C ALA A 130 -2.43 6.12 -0.41
N GLY A 131 -3.44 5.86 -1.24
CA GLY A 131 -3.20 5.06 -2.43
C GLY A 131 -2.60 5.82 -3.61
N ALA A 132 -2.58 7.16 -3.59
CA ALA A 132 -1.71 7.89 -4.51
C ALA A 132 -0.24 7.62 -4.17
N ALA A 133 0.11 7.65 -2.87
CA ALA A 133 1.44 7.30 -2.40
C ALA A 133 1.80 5.83 -2.74
N THR A 134 0.87 4.88 -2.58
CA THR A 134 1.15 3.46 -2.92
C THR A 134 1.40 3.27 -4.41
N ARG A 135 0.53 3.81 -5.28
CA ARG A 135 0.66 3.71 -6.74
C ARG A 135 1.94 4.36 -7.26
N LEU A 136 2.33 5.49 -6.68
CA LEU A 136 3.59 6.17 -7.00
C LEU A 136 4.80 5.31 -6.63
N LEU A 137 4.76 4.64 -5.47
CA LEU A 137 5.90 3.95 -4.88
C LEU A 137 6.16 2.55 -5.46
N GLU A 138 5.13 1.85 -5.92
CA GLU A 138 5.20 0.45 -6.39
C GLU A 138 6.35 0.20 -7.39
N PRO A 139 6.55 0.99 -8.47
CA PRO A 139 7.59 0.67 -9.46
C PRO A 139 9.01 0.77 -8.90
N LEU A 140 9.23 1.67 -7.93
CA LEU A 140 10.50 1.79 -7.24
C LEU A 140 10.72 0.61 -6.30
N GLY A 141 9.68 0.18 -5.57
CA GLY A 141 9.74 -1.01 -4.73
C GLY A 141 10.05 -2.28 -5.52
N ALA A 142 9.39 -2.48 -6.66
CA ALA A 142 9.63 -3.61 -7.56
C ALA A 142 11.06 -3.58 -8.14
N ALA A 143 11.58 -2.39 -8.45
CA ALA A 143 12.97 -2.20 -8.85
C ALA A 143 13.95 -2.68 -7.77
N ILE A 144 13.72 -2.25 -6.52
CA ILE A 144 14.57 -2.62 -5.38
C ILE A 144 14.52 -4.13 -5.16
N GLU A 145 13.34 -4.74 -5.20
CA GLU A 145 13.18 -6.19 -5.05
C GLU A 145 13.94 -6.97 -6.13
N GLY A 146 13.76 -6.59 -7.40
CA GLY A 146 14.43 -7.24 -8.53
C GLY A 146 15.96 -7.09 -8.45
N ALA A 147 16.45 -5.92 -8.04
CA ALA A 147 17.86 -5.68 -7.85
C ALA A 147 18.43 -6.54 -6.71
N HIS A 148 17.72 -6.63 -5.58
CA HIS A 148 18.15 -7.44 -4.43
C HIS A 148 18.21 -8.93 -4.76
N HIS A 149 17.25 -9.45 -5.55
CA HIS A 149 17.30 -10.82 -6.06
C HIS A 149 18.53 -11.08 -6.95
N ALA A 150 19.00 -10.06 -7.68
CA ALA A 150 20.22 -10.11 -8.47
C ALA A 150 21.50 -9.83 -7.65
N GLY A 151 21.41 -9.66 -6.33
CA GLY A 151 22.55 -9.33 -5.46
C GLY A 151 23.06 -7.89 -5.62
N LEU A 152 22.24 -6.99 -6.17
CA LEU A 152 22.55 -5.60 -6.42
C LEU A 152 21.93 -4.70 -5.34
N VAL A 153 22.57 -3.55 -5.08
CA VAL A 153 22.05 -2.49 -4.20
C VAL A 153 21.93 -1.23 -5.04
N LEU A 154 20.75 -0.62 -5.05
CA LEU A 154 20.46 0.50 -5.95
C LEU A 154 20.89 1.84 -5.36
N GLY A 155 20.76 2.02 -4.05
CA GLY A 155 20.99 3.28 -3.36
C GLY A 155 19.78 4.22 -3.42
N ALA A 156 18.57 3.66 -3.34
CA ALA A 156 17.30 4.40 -3.28
C ALA A 156 17.02 4.89 -1.84
N ASP A 157 18.04 5.43 -1.16
CA ASP A 157 18.04 5.77 0.26
C ASP A 157 17.98 7.29 0.55
N HIS A 158 17.66 8.09 -0.47
CA HIS A 158 17.57 9.55 -0.37
C HIS A 158 16.52 10.13 -1.33
N PRO A 159 15.68 11.09 -0.90
CA PRO A 159 14.62 11.62 -1.74
C PRO A 159 15.15 12.47 -2.90
N LEU A 160 16.31 13.14 -2.76
CA LEU A 160 16.93 13.88 -3.88
C LEU A 160 17.36 13.00 -5.05
N ARG A 161 17.44 11.67 -4.87
CA ARG A 161 17.79 10.73 -5.93
C ARG A 161 16.58 10.26 -6.73
N ILE A 162 15.37 10.56 -6.26
CA ILE A 162 14.11 10.07 -6.80
C ILE A 162 13.41 11.17 -7.58
N ARG A 163 12.89 10.83 -8.75
CA ARG A 163 12.01 11.69 -9.55
C ARG A 163 10.67 11.03 -9.75
N VAL A 164 9.66 11.85 -9.95
CA VAL A 164 8.31 11.46 -10.34
C VAL A 164 8.25 11.54 -11.86
N THR A 165 7.94 10.43 -12.51
CA THR A 165 7.78 10.36 -13.96
C THR A 165 6.52 11.10 -14.41
N SER A 166 6.42 11.43 -15.69
CA SER A 166 5.22 12.06 -16.27
C SER A 166 3.95 11.20 -16.16
N ASP A 167 4.10 9.88 -16.03
CA ASP A 167 3.01 8.92 -15.80
C ASP A 167 2.73 8.66 -14.31
N GLY A 168 3.31 9.46 -13.41
CA GLY A 168 2.99 9.40 -11.98
C GLY A 168 3.57 8.17 -11.28
N ARG A 169 4.83 7.85 -11.55
CA ARG A 169 5.59 6.77 -10.90
C ARG A 169 6.88 7.29 -10.31
N LEU A 170 7.33 6.72 -9.20
CA LEU A 170 8.65 7.03 -8.65
C LEU A 170 9.73 6.24 -9.37
N ARG A 171 10.83 6.94 -9.65
CA ARG A 171 11.99 6.39 -10.35
C ARG A 171 13.28 6.87 -9.70
N LEU A 172 14.19 5.94 -9.42
CA LEU A 172 15.56 6.27 -9.05
C LEU A 172 16.26 6.92 -10.24
N ALA A 173 16.33 8.25 -10.25
CA ALA A 173 16.84 9.03 -11.36
C ALA A 173 18.35 9.27 -11.28
N PHE A 174 18.93 9.18 -10.08
CA PHE A 174 20.35 9.40 -9.85
C PHE A 174 21.02 8.17 -9.21
N PRO A 175 21.29 7.11 -9.99
CA PRO A 175 22.05 5.95 -9.54
C PRO A 175 23.45 6.32 -9.07
N GLY A 176 24.02 5.49 -8.19
CA GLY A 176 25.31 5.73 -7.56
C GLY A 176 25.22 5.52 -6.05
N PRO A 177 25.03 4.28 -5.58
CA PRO A 177 24.86 3.97 -4.17
C PRO A 177 26.08 4.40 -3.36
N ARG A 178 25.85 4.75 -2.10
CA ARG A 178 26.94 5.05 -1.16
C ARG A 178 27.90 3.85 -1.06
N PRO A 179 29.19 4.06 -0.79
CA PRO A 179 30.19 2.99 -0.78
C PRO A 179 29.91 1.91 0.28
N ASP A 180 29.23 2.27 1.35
CA ASP A 180 28.84 1.44 2.49
C ASP A 180 27.38 0.94 2.40
N ALA A 181 26.61 1.37 1.40
CA ALA A 181 25.19 1.03 1.32
C ALA A 181 24.97 -0.49 1.25
N ILE A 182 23.96 -1.00 1.93
CA ILE A 182 23.55 -2.41 1.86
C ILE A 182 22.10 -2.53 1.40
N ALA A 183 21.65 -3.74 1.05
CA ALA A 183 20.26 -3.98 0.64
C ALA A 183 19.25 -3.45 1.69
N ARG A 184 19.61 -3.51 2.98
CA ARG A 184 18.80 -2.96 4.06
C ARG A 184 18.54 -1.46 3.92
N ASP A 185 19.50 -0.70 3.41
CA ASP A 185 19.37 0.76 3.26
C ASP A 185 18.35 1.13 2.18
N ASP A 186 18.24 0.32 1.11
CA ASP A 186 17.19 0.51 0.09
C ASP A 186 15.79 0.28 0.69
N VAL A 187 15.63 -0.74 1.54
CA VAL A 187 14.34 -1.02 2.20
C VAL A 187 13.96 0.08 3.18
N LYS A 188 14.93 0.57 3.96
CA LYS A 188 14.73 1.75 4.83
C LYS A 188 14.40 2.98 4.00
N GLY A 189 15.11 3.19 2.89
CA GLY A 189 14.88 4.26 1.93
C GLY A 189 13.46 4.24 1.39
N LEU A 190 12.97 3.06 0.98
CA LEU A 190 11.60 2.88 0.48
C LEU A 190 10.56 3.21 1.56
N GLY A 191 10.76 2.73 2.79
CA GLY A 191 9.90 3.07 3.94
C GLY A 191 9.93 4.56 4.28
N ALA A 192 11.10 5.20 4.21
CA ALA A 192 11.26 6.63 4.45
C ALA A 192 10.64 7.50 3.35
N ILE A 193 10.68 7.06 2.10
CA ILE A 193 9.97 7.70 0.98
C ILE A 193 8.46 7.55 1.18
N LEU A 194 7.96 6.38 1.58
CA LEU A 194 6.55 6.20 1.92
C LEU A 194 6.14 7.15 3.06
N TYR A 195 6.94 7.21 4.12
CA TYR A 195 6.72 8.14 5.23
C TYR A 195 6.68 9.60 4.75
N LEU A 196 7.61 9.99 3.88
CA LEU A 196 7.67 11.33 3.29
C LEU A 196 6.43 11.66 2.48
N LEU A 197 5.98 10.74 1.63
CA LEU A 197 4.75 10.94 0.84
C LEU A 197 3.53 11.11 1.74
N LEU A 198 3.42 10.34 2.82
CA LEU A 198 2.25 10.35 3.71
C LEU A 198 2.23 11.51 4.71
N THR A 199 3.37 12.16 4.97
CA THR A 199 3.49 13.15 6.07
C THR A 199 4.17 14.45 5.68
N GLY A 200 4.83 14.51 4.52
CA GLY A 200 5.70 15.62 4.13
C GLY A 200 6.99 15.73 4.96
N ARG A 201 7.36 14.70 5.72
CA ARG A 201 8.53 14.70 6.62
C ARG A 201 9.50 13.57 6.32
N TRP A 202 10.79 13.77 6.59
CA TRP A 202 11.81 12.77 6.31
C TRP A 202 12.23 12.01 7.58
N ALA A 203 12.20 10.67 7.51
CA ALA A 203 12.37 9.81 8.68
C ALA A 203 13.78 9.28 8.92
N LEU A 204 14.69 9.41 7.94
CA LEU A 204 16.08 8.95 8.07
C LEU A 204 17.04 10.13 8.36
N PRO A 205 18.19 9.87 8.99
CA PRO A 205 19.20 10.91 9.18
C PRO A 205 19.78 11.39 7.84
N GLY A 206 20.25 12.65 7.83
CA GLY A 206 20.94 13.23 6.67
C GLY A 206 20.03 13.49 5.47
N GLY A 207 18.76 13.78 5.69
CA GLY A 207 17.81 14.18 4.64
C GLY A 207 18.08 15.57 4.06
N PRO A 208 17.26 15.99 3.06
CA PRO A 208 17.37 17.31 2.47
C PRO A 208 17.09 18.42 3.50
N PRO A 209 17.76 19.57 3.40
CA PRO A 209 17.62 20.65 4.39
C PRO A 209 16.22 21.28 4.41
N ASP A 210 15.51 21.24 3.29
CA ASP A 210 14.21 21.90 3.13
C ASP A 210 13.03 21.01 3.55
N VAL A 211 13.30 19.81 4.07
CA VAL A 211 12.29 18.86 4.55
C VAL A 211 12.30 18.80 6.06
N PRO A 212 11.16 18.98 6.73
CA PRO A 212 11.09 18.77 8.17
C PRO A 212 11.44 17.34 8.54
N VAL A 213 12.24 17.17 9.58
CA VAL A 213 12.55 15.85 10.15
C VAL A 213 11.30 15.25 10.77
N ALA A 214 11.15 13.93 10.65
CA ALA A 214 10.07 13.19 11.30
C ALA A 214 10.17 13.33 12.83
N PRO A 215 9.06 13.61 13.53
CA PRO A 215 9.07 13.66 14.98
C PRO A 215 9.37 12.27 15.57
N THR A 216 10.07 12.25 16.70
CA THR A 216 10.41 11.03 17.44
C THR A 216 9.71 11.01 18.79
N GLY A 217 9.29 9.82 19.23
CA GLY A 217 8.74 9.59 20.56
C GLY A 217 9.79 9.61 21.66
N PRO A 218 9.39 9.42 22.93
CA PRO A 218 10.28 9.41 24.10
C PRO A 218 11.34 8.30 24.06
N ASP A 219 11.04 7.20 23.37
CA ASP A 219 11.90 6.04 23.13
C ASP A 219 12.84 6.23 21.92
N GLY A 220 12.76 7.37 21.25
CA GLY A 220 13.51 7.66 20.02
C GLY A 220 12.91 7.03 18.76
N ALA A 221 11.79 6.32 18.86
CA ALA A 221 11.10 5.75 17.70
C ALA A 221 10.44 6.84 16.86
N VAL A 222 10.39 6.66 15.55
CA VAL A 222 9.71 7.61 14.65
C VAL A 222 8.20 7.55 14.90
N VAL A 223 7.58 8.71 15.10
CA VAL A 223 6.12 8.81 15.29
C VAL A 223 5.41 8.35 14.03
N ALA A 224 4.43 7.47 14.18
CA ALA A 224 3.73 6.85 13.06
C ALA A 224 2.94 7.85 12.20
N PRO A 225 2.86 7.67 10.87
CA PRO A 225 2.08 8.55 9.98
C PRO A 225 0.62 8.74 10.42
N SER A 226 -0.05 7.68 10.87
CA SER A 226 -1.44 7.74 11.34
C SER A 226 -1.64 8.62 12.58
N ALA A 227 -0.60 8.82 13.39
CA ALA A 227 -0.65 9.76 14.53
C ALA A 227 -0.54 11.23 14.10
N LEU A 228 0.09 11.51 12.95
CA LEU A 228 0.20 12.85 12.37
C LEU A 228 -1.01 13.17 11.49
N HIS A 229 -1.49 12.18 10.75
CA HIS A 229 -2.59 12.28 9.81
C HIS A 229 -3.56 11.09 10.01
N PRO A 230 -4.70 11.30 10.72
CA PRO A 230 -5.64 10.23 11.06
C PRO A 230 -6.25 9.45 9.88
N HIS A 231 -6.25 10.04 8.68
CA HIS A 231 -6.78 9.41 7.46
C HIS A 231 -5.79 8.42 6.82
N VAL A 232 -4.56 8.30 7.32
CA VAL A 232 -3.59 7.34 6.81
C VAL A 232 -3.95 5.95 7.35
N PRO A 233 -4.18 4.94 6.49
CA PRO A 233 -4.46 3.58 6.91
C PRO A 233 -3.38 3.03 7.85
N HIS A 234 -3.80 2.36 8.93
CA HIS A 234 -2.89 1.81 9.94
C HIS A 234 -1.85 0.86 9.35
N GLU A 235 -2.23 0.06 8.35
CA GLU A 235 -1.33 -0.86 7.64
C GLU A 235 -0.18 -0.11 6.96
N LEU A 236 -0.46 0.92 6.15
CA LEU A 236 0.57 1.75 5.54
C LEU A 236 1.43 2.48 6.57
N SER A 237 0.78 3.01 7.62
CA SER A 237 1.47 3.67 8.72
C SER A 237 2.46 2.70 9.41
N SER A 238 2.05 1.46 9.63
CA SER A 238 2.89 0.42 10.25
C SER A 238 4.05 0.02 9.33
N VAL A 239 3.81 -0.11 8.03
CA VAL A 239 4.85 -0.46 7.06
C VAL A 239 5.90 0.62 6.96
N ALA A 240 5.49 1.89 6.91
CA ALA A 240 6.41 3.02 6.86
C ALA A 240 7.38 3.02 8.05
N VAL A 241 6.88 2.80 9.28
CA VAL A 241 7.70 2.81 10.50
C VAL A 241 8.53 1.52 10.66
N ARG A 242 7.91 0.35 10.52
CA ARG A 242 8.59 -0.95 10.68
C ARG A 242 9.69 -1.20 9.65
N SER A 243 9.63 -0.52 8.49
CA SER A 243 10.70 -0.53 7.50
C SER A 243 11.96 0.18 7.96
N LEU A 244 11.85 1.13 8.90
CA LEU A 244 12.96 1.94 9.42
C LEU A 244 13.71 1.26 10.58
N GLU A 245 13.03 0.38 11.31
CA GLU A 245 13.54 -0.23 12.54
C GLU A 245 14.72 -1.19 12.29
N ASP A 246 15.68 -1.22 13.22
CA ASP A 246 16.83 -2.15 13.20
C ASP A 246 16.67 -3.39 14.10
N THR A 247 15.52 -3.52 14.77
CA THR A 247 15.20 -4.63 15.66
C THR A 247 15.08 -5.97 14.93
N SER A 248 15.69 -7.02 15.49
CA SER A 248 15.66 -8.38 14.92
C SER A 248 14.26 -9.00 14.91
N VAL A 249 13.34 -8.50 15.73
CA VAL A 249 11.95 -8.96 15.86
C VAL A 249 11.02 -7.87 15.36
N GLY A 250 10.18 -8.20 14.38
CA GLY A 250 9.10 -7.32 13.92
C GLY A 250 9.45 -6.29 12.84
N GLY A 251 10.71 -6.01 12.51
CA GLY A 251 11.04 -5.08 11.42
C GLY A 251 10.75 -5.65 10.02
N ILE A 252 10.29 -4.81 9.08
CA ILE A 252 10.15 -5.20 7.66
C ILE A 252 11.53 -5.12 7.02
N ARG A 253 12.04 -6.23 6.47
CA ARG A 253 13.44 -6.37 5.99
C ARG A 253 13.61 -6.49 4.48
N THR A 254 12.53 -6.70 3.74
CA THR A 254 12.55 -6.92 2.29
C THR A 254 11.61 -5.96 1.58
N SER A 255 11.93 -5.60 0.34
CA SER A 255 11.05 -4.78 -0.50
C SER A 255 9.73 -5.50 -0.81
N ALA A 256 9.77 -6.83 -1.01
CA ALA A 256 8.60 -7.67 -1.26
C ALA A 256 7.50 -7.52 -0.20
N ALA A 257 7.89 -7.46 1.08
CA ALA A 257 6.95 -7.27 2.18
C ALA A 257 6.29 -5.88 2.18
N ILE A 258 7.02 -4.85 1.72
CA ILE A 258 6.43 -3.51 1.52
C ILE A 258 5.44 -3.56 0.36
N LEU A 259 5.84 -4.10 -0.78
CA LEU A 259 5.00 -4.20 -1.99
C LEU A 259 3.70 -4.96 -1.72
N GLN A 260 3.76 -6.08 -1.00
CA GLN A 260 2.57 -6.85 -0.65
C GLN A 260 1.52 -6.02 0.11
N VAL A 261 1.95 -5.10 0.97
CA VAL A 261 1.02 -4.19 1.68
C VAL A 261 0.56 -3.05 0.78
N LEU A 262 1.43 -2.52 -0.09
CA LEU A 262 1.04 -1.50 -1.07
C LEU A 262 -0.06 -2.03 -2.01
N ASP A 263 0.07 -3.28 -2.47
CA ASP A 263 -0.90 -3.95 -3.35
C ASP A 263 -2.25 -4.14 -2.66
N ARG A 264 -2.27 -4.65 -1.42
CA ARG A 264 -3.51 -4.80 -0.63
C ARG A 264 -4.27 -3.47 -0.48
N ILE A 265 -3.54 -2.38 -0.24
CA ILE A 265 -4.15 -1.05 -0.08
C ILE A 265 -4.61 -0.49 -1.42
N ALA A 266 -3.84 -0.69 -2.49
CA ALA A 266 -4.25 -0.28 -3.84
C ALA A 266 -5.53 -0.99 -4.29
N GLU A 267 -5.66 -2.29 -3.99
CA GLU A 267 -6.87 -3.07 -4.26
C GLU A 267 -8.08 -2.59 -3.44
N SER A 268 -7.88 -2.33 -2.14
CA SER A 268 -8.89 -1.77 -1.25
C SER A 268 -9.44 -0.42 -1.74
N GLU A 269 -8.55 0.50 -2.15
CA GLU A 269 -8.98 1.77 -2.74
C GLU A 269 -9.71 1.58 -4.06
N ALA A 270 -9.25 0.68 -4.93
CA ALA A 270 -9.91 0.41 -6.20
C ALA A 270 -11.34 -0.11 -5.99
N GLN A 271 -11.55 -0.95 -4.98
CA GLN A 271 -12.88 -1.44 -4.58
C GLN A 271 -13.73 -0.31 -3.98
N THR A 272 -13.15 0.55 -3.14
CA THR A 272 -13.86 1.66 -2.50
C THR A 272 -14.25 2.75 -3.52
N ALA A 273 -13.43 3.00 -4.54
CA ALA A 273 -13.71 3.96 -5.60
C ALA A 273 -14.87 3.52 -6.54
N LEU A 274 -15.20 2.22 -6.57
CA LEU A 274 -16.35 1.69 -7.30
C LEU A 274 -17.68 1.89 -6.55
N ILE A 275 -17.62 2.21 -5.25
CA ILE A 275 -18.80 2.56 -4.46
C ILE A 275 -19.13 4.01 -4.78
N LYS A 276 -20.19 4.24 -5.57
CA LYS A 276 -20.74 5.59 -5.76
C LYS A 276 -21.05 6.19 -4.39
N PRO A 277 -20.54 7.40 -4.05
CA PRO A 277 -20.97 8.07 -2.84
C PRO A 277 -22.48 8.31 -2.96
N VAL A 278 -23.24 7.82 -1.98
CA VAL A 278 -24.59 8.33 -1.72
C VAL A 278 -24.37 9.78 -1.32
N THR A 279 -24.82 10.72 -2.15
CA THR A 279 -24.88 12.12 -1.79
C THR A 279 -25.81 12.27 -0.60
N GLU A 280 -25.26 12.32 0.60
CA GLU A 280 -25.93 12.95 1.74
C GLU A 280 -26.16 14.42 1.36
N ALA A 281 -27.40 14.84 1.48
CA ALA A 281 -27.82 16.22 1.24
C ALA A 281 -26.99 17.16 2.12
N ALA A 282 -26.36 18.14 1.47
CA ALA A 282 -25.65 19.22 2.14
C ALA A 282 -26.62 19.98 3.07
N ASP A 283 -26.26 20.05 4.35
CA ASP A 283 -26.80 21.05 5.27
C ASP A 283 -26.00 22.34 5.08
N ASP A 284 -26.60 23.31 4.40
CA ASP A 284 -26.00 24.59 4.03
C ASP A 284 -25.89 25.52 5.26
N GLY A 285 -24.84 25.35 6.04
CA GLY A 285 -24.45 26.24 7.15
C GLY A 285 -23.48 27.36 6.76
N ALA A 286 -23.60 27.95 5.56
CA ALA A 286 -22.67 28.96 5.06
C ALA A 286 -22.74 30.30 5.84
N VAL A 287 -21.81 30.49 6.77
CA VAL A 287 -21.46 31.82 7.32
C VAL A 287 -20.46 32.49 6.38
N TRP A 288 -20.90 33.52 5.68
CA TRP A 288 -20.07 34.36 4.82
C TRP A 288 -19.05 35.15 5.63
N THR A 289 -17.75 34.95 5.40
CA THR A 289 -16.69 35.87 5.84
C THR A 289 -16.03 36.53 4.63
N THR A 290 -15.87 37.85 4.71
CA THR A 290 -15.43 38.75 3.62
C THR A 290 -13.93 39.05 3.67
N GLN A 291 -13.08 38.03 3.70
CA GLN A 291 -11.63 38.21 3.53
C GLN A 291 -11.07 37.33 2.41
N ARG A 292 -10.55 37.98 1.36
CA ARG A 292 -9.74 37.35 0.30
C ARG A 292 -8.31 37.13 0.81
N PRO A 293 -7.75 35.91 0.73
CA PRO A 293 -6.31 35.74 0.80
C PRO A 293 -5.68 36.06 -0.56
N GLU A 294 -4.64 36.91 -0.55
CA GLU A 294 -3.90 37.31 -1.75
C GLU A 294 -2.90 36.23 -2.18
N SER A 295 -2.90 35.86 -3.46
CA SER A 295 -1.83 35.06 -4.08
C SER A 295 -1.41 35.65 -5.43
N GLY A 296 -0.10 35.57 -5.71
CA GLY A 296 0.68 36.47 -6.58
C GLY A 296 0.37 36.49 -8.10
N ARG A 297 0.61 37.67 -8.69
CA ARG A 297 0.15 38.16 -10.00
C ARG A 297 1.02 37.83 -11.24
N GLY A 298 1.92 36.85 -11.21
CA GLY A 298 2.90 36.66 -12.30
C GLY A 298 2.46 35.84 -13.52
N HIS A 299 1.72 34.74 -13.32
CA HIS A 299 1.54 33.71 -14.37
C HIS A 299 0.14 33.65 -15.00
N ARG A 300 -0.85 34.37 -14.45
CA ARG A 300 -2.27 34.24 -14.85
C ARG A 300 -2.69 35.08 -16.06
N ARG A 301 -1.89 36.05 -16.50
CA ARG A 301 -2.27 36.93 -17.63
C ARG A 301 -2.24 36.25 -19.00
N LYS A 302 -1.43 35.18 -19.17
CA LYS A 302 -1.34 34.43 -20.43
C LYS A 302 -2.33 33.27 -20.53
N LEU A 303 -2.78 32.73 -19.38
CA LEU A 303 -3.74 31.61 -19.33
C LEU A 303 -5.21 32.06 -19.47
N MET A 304 -5.55 33.27 -19.02
CA MET A 304 -6.93 33.78 -19.08
C MET A 304 -7.39 34.11 -20.52
N ILE A 305 -6.46 34.46 -21.42
CA ILE A 305 -6.80 34.80 -22.81
C ILE A 305 -7.07 33.52 -23.62
N SER A 306 -6.39 32.41 -23.34
CA SER A 306 -6.61 31.13 -24.03
C SER A 306 -7.88 30.42 -23.58
N VAL A 307 -8.25 30.52 -22.29
CA VAL A 307 -9.48 29.91 -21.75
C VAL A 307 -10.74 30.65 -22.22
N ALA A 308 -10.69 31.99 -22.36
CA ALA A 308 -11.82 32.77 -22.84
C ALA A 308 -12.19 32.45 -24.31
N VAL A 309 -11.20 32.22 -25.17
CA VAL A 309 -11.43 31.84 -26.59
C VAL A 309 -12.04 30.45 -26.69
N LEU A 310 -11.62 29.51 -25.83
CA LEU A 310 -12.12 28.14 -25.83
C LEU A 310 -13.58 28.05 -25.32
N ALA A 311 -13.94 28.88 -24.34
CA ALA A 311 -15.30 28.94 -23.79
C ALA A 311 -16.34 29.51 -24.79
N VAL A 312 -15.95 30.50 -25.60
CA VAL A 312 -16.83 31.05 -26.64
C VAL A 312 -17.06 30.04 -27.76
N ALA A 313 -16.02 29.28 -28.15
CA ALA A 313 -16.15 28.23 -29.16
C ALA A 313 -17.05 27.07 -28.69
N THR A 314 -17.00 26.70 -27.41
CA THR A 314 -17.87 25.66 -26.85
C THR A 314 -19.32 26.10 -26.73
N LEU A 315 -19.58 27.35 -26.33
CA LEU A 315 -20.95 27.90 -26.28
C LEU A 315 -21.60 27.96 -27.67
N ALA A 316 -20.83 28.25 -28.72
CA ALA A 316 -21.34 28.24 -30.09
C ALA A 316 -21.75 26.83 -30.57
N VAL A 317 -21.00 25.80 -30.18
CA VAL A 317 -21.31 24.40 -30.51
C VAL A 317 -22.52 23.90 -29.73
N VAL A 318 -22.63 24.26 -28.44
CA VAL A 318 -23.79 23.89 -27.61
C VAL A 318 -25.07 24.59 -28.06
N ALA A 319 -24.98 25.87 -28.46
CA ALA A 319 -26.12 26.59 -29.05
C ALA A 319 -26.56 25.99 -30.40
N TRP A 320 -25.60 25.50 -31.20
CA TRP A 320 -25.91 24.83 -32.47
C TRP A 320 -26.57 23.45 -32.28
N LEU A 321 -26.13 22.67 -31.27
CA LEU A 321 -26.77 21.40 -30.91
C LEU A 321 -28.14 21.59 -30.23
N GLY A 322 -28.34 22.67 -29.47
CA GLY A 322 -29.61 22.97 -28.80
C GLY A 322 -30.79 23.24 -29.76
N VAL A 323 -30.51 23.68 -30.98
CA VAL A 323 -31.54 23.92 -32.02
C VAL A 323 -32.06 22.62 -32.64
N GLN A 324 -31.39 21.47 -32.44
CA GLN A 324 -31.79 20.19 -33.05
C GLN A 324 -32.66 19.28 -32.15
N ILE A 325 -32.95 19.67 -30.90
CA ILE A 325 -33.63 18.77 -29.93
C ILE A 325 -35.03 19.30 -29.52
N VAL A 326 -35.44 20.48 -29.98
CA VAL A 326 -36.74 21.10 -29.60
C VAL A 326 -37.94 20.59 -30.43
N SER A 327 -37.76 19.64 -31.36
CA SER A 327 -38.86 19.18 -32.23
C SER A 327 -39.47 17.82 -31.88
N PHE A 328 -39.14 17.21 -30.75
CA PHE A 328 -39.76 15.95 -30.33
C PHE A 328 -40.26 16.05 -28.89
N PHE A 329 -41.59 16.04 -28.75
CA PHE A 329 -42.39 15.98 -27.53
C PHE A 329 -42.70 17.31 -26.84
N SER A 330 -43.59 18.08 -27.46
CA SER A 330 -44.59 18.89 -26.75
C SER A 330 -45.93 18.14 -26.83
N ASP A 331 -46.49 17.74 -25.69
CA ASP A 331 -47.91 17.96 -25.38
C ASP A 331 -48.25 17.59 -23.91
N GLU A 332 -49.24 18.30 -23.41
CA GLU A 332 -49.58 18.64 -22.02
C GLU A 332 -50.66 17.71 -21.37
N PRO A 333 -51.11 17.95 -20.11
CA PRO A 333 -51.60 16.95 -19.15
C PRO A 333 -53.12 16.87 -18.97
N THR A 334 -53.63 15.80 -18.30
CA THR A 334 -54.97 15.80 -17.68
C THR A 334 -55.10 15.03 -16.35
N LYS A 335 -55.64 15.77 -15.38
CA LYS A 335 -56.32 15.54 -14.08
C LYS A 335 -56.89 14.15 -13.65
N GLY A 336 -56.95 14.01 -12.31
CA GLY A 336 -58.01 13.36 -11.50
C GLY A 336 -57.62 11.98 -10.95
N GLY A 337 -57.84 11.56 -9.69
CA GLY A 337 -58.51 12.05 -8.48
C GLY A 337 -58.34 10.96 -7.39
N GLY A 338 -58.46 11.29 -6.10
CA GLY A 338 -58.51 10.31 -4.98
C GLY A 338 -59.81 9.47 -4.98
N PRO A 339 -60.09 8.55 -4.00
CA PRO A 339 -59.99 8.79 -2.54
C PRO A 339 -59.55 7.61 -1.59
N THR A 340 -59.01 8.00 -0.43
CA THR A 340 -59.24 7.65 1.02
C THR A 340 -59.34 6.24 1.68
N VAL A 341 -58.89 6.22 2.97
CA VAL A 341 -59.20 5.41 4.21
C VAL A 341 -58.61 3.97 4.29
N VAL A 342 -58.05 3.40 5.40
CA VAL A 342 -58.38 3.42 6.85
C VAL A 342 -57.17 3.09 7.76
N ILE A 343 -57.15 3.73 8.93
CA ILE A 343 -56.28 3.54 10.11
C ILE A 343 -56.80 2.40 11.00
N GLY A 344 -55.92 1.59 11.58
CA GLY A 344 -56.22 0.73 12.74
C GLY A 344 -55.07 0.71 13.75
N GLN A 345 -55.29 1.27 14.94
CA GLN A 345 -54.41 1.25 16.11
C GLN A 345 -54.95 0.30 17.20
N SER A 346 -54.10 0.06 18.21
CA SER A 346 -54.35 -0.43 19.60
C SER A 346 -54.54 -1.96 19.77
N SER A 347 -54.13 -2.68 20.84
CA SER A 347 -53.51 -2.40 22.16
C SER A 347 -53.31 -3.77 22.90
N GLN A 348 -52.14 -4.12 23.44
CA GLN A 348 -51.76 -4.22 24.89
C GLN A 348 -52.18 -5.55 25.64
N PRO A 349 -51.76 -5.86 26.91
CA PRO A 349 -50.63 -6.75 27.26
C PRO A 349 -50.92 -7.94 28.23
N ALA A 350 -49.85 -8.73 28.49
CA ALA A 350 -49.48 -9.51 29.71
C ALA A 350 -50.21 -10.81 30.12
N ALA A 351 -49.41 -11.86 30.36
CA ALA A 351 -49.67 -12.88 31.39
C ALA A 351 -48.36 -13.54 31.87
N SER A 352 -48.17 -13.54 33.19
CA SER A 352 -47.12 -14.22 33.96
C SER A 352 -47.56 -15.63 34.39
N GLY A 353 -46.66 -16.61 34.35
CA GLY A 353 -46.87 -17.97 34.88
C GLY A 353 -45.55 -18.67 35.22
N GLN A 354 -45.54 -19.38 36.36
CA GLN A 354 -44.44 -19.95 37.16
C GLN A 354 -43.46 -20.96 36.48
N PRO A 355 -42.31 -21.26 37.15
CA PRO A 355 -41.16 -21.96 36.55
C PRO A 355 -41.34 -23.49 36.51
N ALA A 356 -40.99 -24.09 35.37
CA ALA A 356 -40.92 -25.53 35.16
C ALA A 356 -39.53 -26.10 35.50
N PRO A 357 -39.41 -27.39 35.87
CA PRO A 357 -38.14 -28.07 36.18
C PRO A 357 -37.18 -28.10 34.97
N PRO A 358 -35.86 -28.33 35.16
CA PRO A 358 -34.90 -28.32 34.05
C PRO A 358 -35.24 -29.43 33.06
N ALA A 359 -35.86 -29.04 31.95
CA ALA A 359 -36.05 -29.91 30.80
C ALA A 359 -34.66 -30.18 30.20
N THR A 360 -34.32 -31.46 30.07
CA THR A 360 -33.25 -31.93 29.19
C THR A 360 -33.43 -31.23 27.84
N ALA A 361 -32.44 -30.44 27.43
CA ALA A 361 -32.56 -29.60 26.24
C ALA A 361 -32.87 -30.51 25.03
N PRO A 362 -33.96 -30.25 24.29
CA PRO A 362 -34.31 -31.08 23.13
C PRO A 362 -33.19 -31.03 22.09
N ALA A 363 -32.99 -32.15 21.39
CA ALA A 363 -32.14 -32.18 20.20
C ALA A 363 -32.61 -31.13 19.21
N GLY A 364 -31.70 -30.22 18.88
CA GLY A 364 -31.99 -29.04 18.07
C GLY A 364 -30.72 -28.28 17.77
N PRO A 365 -30.81 -27.25 16.91
CA PRO A 365 -29.69 -26.40 16.58
C PRO A 365 -29.20 -25.67 17.85
N VAL A 366 -27.89 -25.59 18.01
CA VAL A 366 -27.22 -24.84 19.07
C VAL A 366 -26.33 -23.77 18.45
N GLN A 367 -26.53 -22.53 18.87
CA GLN A 367 -25.72 -21.42 18.42
C GLN A 367 -24.51 -21.24 19.35
N PRO A 368 -23.29 -21.05 18.80
CA PRO A 368 -22.14 -20.68 19.62
C PRO A 368 -22.32 -19.27 20.18
N ALA A 369 -21.73 -19.04 21.36
CA ALA A 369 -21.69 -17.72 21.98
C ALA A 369 -20.69 -16.78 21.29
N GLN A 370 -19.63 -17.35 20.73
CA GLN A 370 -18.60 -16.61 19.99
C GLN A 370 -18.03 -17.47 18.87
N VAL A 371 -17.69 -16.84 17.76
CA VAL A 371 -16.91 -17.44 16.68
C VAL A 371 -15.73 -16.53 16.34
N GLY A 372 -14.55 -17.12 16.24
CA GLY A 372 -13.32 -16.44 15.85
C GLY A 372 -12.55 -17.25 14.81
N VAL A 373 -11.69 -16.57 14.06
CA VAL A 373 -10.78 -17.26 13.14
C VAL A 373 -9.61 -17.82 13.92
N TYR A 374 -9.37 -19.11 13.76
CA TYR A 374 -8.25 -19.83 14.36
C TYR A 374 -7.17 -20.04 13.30
N ASP A 375 -5.99 -19.51 13.57
CA ASP A 375 -4.82 -19.59 12.69
C ASP A 375 -3.56 -19.84 13.52
N VAL A 376 -2.82 -20.91 13.21
CA VAL A 376 -1.62 -21.31 13.95
C VAL A 376 -0.46 -20.32 13.82
N THR A 377 -0.48 -19.46 12.80
CA THR A 377 0.54 -18.43 12.56
C THR A 377 0.15 -17.07 13.15
N ASN A 378 -1.01 -16.99 13.82
CA ASN A 378 -1.60 -15.77 14.36
C ASN A 378 -1.80 -14.69 13.29
N GLN A 379 -2.13 -15.10 12.06
CA GLN A 379 -2.49 -14.23 10.94
C GLN A 379 -3.88 -14.65 10.40
N PRO A 380 -4.97 -14.32 11.13
CA PRO A 380 -6.30 -14.81 10.78
C PRO A 380 -6.84 -14.15 9.50
N ASP A 381 -7.33 -14.97 8.57
CA ASP A 381 -7.97 -14.51 7.33
C ASP A 381 -9.34 -13.89 7.63
N ASN A 382 -9.58 -12.67 7.14
CA ASN A 382 -10.88 -12.01 7.23
C ASN A 382 -11.55 -12.12 8.63
N ALA A 383 -10.78 -11.95 9.71
CA ALA A 383 -11.22 -12.18 11.09
C ALA A 383 -12.49 -11.41 11.49
N ASN A 384 -12.64 -10.19 10.97
CA ASN A 384 -13.84 -9.35 11.15
C ASN A 384 -15.11 -9.92 10.52
N ARG A 385 -15.01 -10.98 9.71
CA ARG A 385 -16.13 -11.68 9.07
C ARG A 385 -16.44 -13.03 9.72
N ALA A 386 -15.72 -13.44 10.78
CA ALA A 386 -15.91 -14.74 11.42
C ALA A 386 -17.37 -14.97 11.86
N SER A 387 -18.01 -13.92 12.40
CA SER A 387 -19.41 -13.97 12.85
C SER A 387 -20.41 -14.21 11.71
N ARG A 388 -20.03 -13.96 10.45
CA ARG A 388 -20.88 -14.23 9.29
C ARG A 388 -21.12 -15.69 9.03
N ALA A 389 -20.28 -16.57 9.58
CA ALA A 389 -20.46 -18.01 9.43
C ALA A 389 -21.53 -18.58 10.38
N VAL A 390 -22.10 -17.77 11.28
CA VAL A 390 -23.09 -18.19 12.28
C VAL A 390 -24.22 -17.16 12.47
N ASP A 391 -24.41 -16.24 11.52
CA ASP A 391 -25.38 -15.16 11.63
C ASP A 391 -26.80 -15.56 11.16
N ASN A 392 -26.98 -16.80 10.71
CA ASN A 392 -28.21 -17.34 10.12
C ASN A 392 -28.58 -16.69 8.78
N ASP A 393 -27.63 -16.06 8.08
CA ASP A 393 -27.81 -15.53 6.75
C ASP A 393 -26.89 -16.26 5.74
N PRO A 394 -27.43 -17.17 4.90
CA PRO A 394 -26.61 -17.92 3.96
C PRO A 394 -26.07 -17.07 2.80
N THR A 395 -26.39 -15.77 2.73
CA THR A 395 -25.89 -14.84 1.71
C THR A 395 -24.63 -14.10 2.17
N THR A 396 -24.35 -14.09 3.47
CA THR A 396 -23.10 -13.60 4.06
C THR A 396 -22.11 -14.74 4.18
N VAL A 397 -20.82 -14.44 3.99
CA VAL A 397 -19.76 -15.44 4.06
C VAL A 397 -18.58 -14.95 4.87
N TRP A 398 -17.99 -15.84 5.65
CA TRP A 398 -16.57 -15.81 5.97
C TRP A 398 -15.79 -16.43 4.82
N GLN A 399 -14.61 -15.89 4.51
CA GLN A 399 -13.78 -16.39 3.42
C GLN A 399 -12.31 -16.42 3.84
N THR A 400 -11.57 -17.39 3.35
CA THR A 400 -10.11 -17.37 3.43
C THR A 400 -9.56 -16.26 2.52
N GLU A 401 -8.30 -15.88 2.73
CA GLU A 401 -7.56 -15.11 1.73
C GLU A 401 -7.39 -15.93 0.45
N ASN A 402 -6.93 -15.28 -0.62
CA ASN A 402 -6.56 -15.98 -1.83
C ASN A 402 -5.12 -16.51 -1.73
N TYR A 403 -4.95 -17.82 -1.90
CA TYR A 403 -3.66 -18.49 -1.83
C TYR A 403 -3.17 -18.95 -3.20
N PHE A 404 -1.97 -18.54 -3.57
CA PHE A 404 -1.31 -18.99 -4.80
C PHE A 404 -0.86 -20.47 -4.73
N GLN A 405 -0.65 -21.01 -3.53
CA GLN A 405 -0.35 -22.42 -3.30
C GLN A 405 -1.39 -23.02 -2.35
N PRO A 406 -1.89 -24.24 -2.59
CA PRO A 406 -2.86 -24.87 -1.72
C PRO A 406 -2.23 -25.24 -0.36
N PHE A 407 -3.05 -25.40 0.66
CA PHE A 407 -2.60 -26.03 1.90
C PHE A 407 -2.17 -27.48 1.64
N PRO A 408 -1.13 -27.98 2.34
CA PRO A 408 -0.45 -27.36 3.48
C PRO A 408 0.81 -26.52 3.12
N ALA A 409 1.04 -26.17 1.85
CA ALA A 409 2.33 -25.63 1.39
C ALA A 409 2.77 -24.33 2.10
N LEU A 410 1.83 -23.43 2.37
CA LEU A 410 2.10 -22.16 3.06
C LEU A 410 1.85 -22.23 4.58
N LYS A 411 0.73 -22.86 4.97
CA LYS A 411 0.32 -23.12 6.34
C LYS A 411 -0.46 -24.43 6.41
N PRO A 412 -0.46 -25.14 7.55
CA PRO A 412 -1.13 -26.44 7.67
C PRO A 412 -2.66 -26.37 7.52
N GLY A 413 -3.24 -25.17 7.61
CA GLY A 413 -4.66 -24.90 7.42
C GLY A 413 -5.06 -23.57 8.07
N ILE A 414 -6.36 -23.30 8.06
CA ILE A 414 -7.00 -22.23 8.85
C ILE A 414 -8.42 -22.65 9.16
N GLY A 415 -9.03 -22.17 10.25
CA GLY A 415 -10.41 -22.54 10.56
C GLY A 415 -11.19 -21.50 11.35
N LEU A 416 -12.42 -21.86 11.69
CA LEU A 416 -13.29 -21.10 12.58
C LEU A 416 -13.43 -21.86 13.90
N MET A 417 -13.03 -21.21 14.99
CA MET A 417 -13.24 -21.70 16.35
C MET A 417 -14.56 -21.16 16.88
N ALA A 418 -15.48 -22.07 17.17
CA ALA A 418 -16.75 -21.78 17.81
C ALA A 418 -16.69 -22.12 19.30
N SER A 419 -17.08 -21.16 20.13
CA SER A 419 -17.12 -21.29 21.59
C SER A 419 -18.57 -21.24 22.06
N PHE A 420 -19.00 -22.25 22.81
CA PHE A 420 -20.34 -22.36 23.38
C PHE A 420 -20.35 -21.87 24.83
N ALA A 421 -21.48 -21.30 25.26
CA ALA A 421 -21.63 -20.80 26.62
C ALA A 421 -21.53 -21.92 27.68
N GLU A 422 -21.94 -23.13 27.33
CA GLU A 422 -21.85 -24.33 28.15
C GLU A 422 -21.33 -25.49 27.29
N PRO A 423 -20.61 -26.48 27.85
CA PRO A 423 -20.16 -27.64 27.10
C PRO A 423 -21.33 -28.42 26.46
N VAL A 424 -21.23 -28.69 25.17
CA VAL A 424 -22.29 -29.35 24.38
C VAL A 424 -21.77 -30.62 23.74
N LYS A 425 -22.59 -31.68 23.75
CA LYS A 425 -22.38 -32.87 22.92
C LYS A 425 -23.08 -32.67 21.58
N LEU A 426 -22.34 -32.74 20.48
CA LEU A 426 -22.85 -32.48 19.14
C LEU A 426 -22.99 -33.80 18.37
N ALA A 427 -24.04 -33.91 17.56
CA ALA A 427 -24.24 -35.04 16.66
C ALA A 427 -23.76 -34.73 15.24
N SER A 428 -24.00 -33.51 14.77
CA SER A 428 -23.61 -33.11 13.42
C SER A 428 -23.36 -31.61 13.30
N ILE A 429 -22.60 -31.23 12.28
CA ILE A 429 -22.43 -29.85 11.82
C ILE A 429 -22.86 -29.80 10.37
N THR A 430 -23.75 -28.87 10.04
CA THR A 430 -24.09 -28.56 8.66
C THR A 430 -23.29 -27.35 8.22
N VAL A 431 -22.44 -27.53 7.21
CA VAL A 431 -21.63 -26.47 6.61
C VAL A 431 -22.28 -26.04 5.30
N THR A 432 -22.71 -24.79 5.23
CA THR A 432 -23.14 -24.16 3.97
C THR A 432 -21.95 -23.44 3.36
N SER A 433 -21.56 -23.82 2.14
CA SER A 433 -20.37 -23.27 1.48
C SER A 433 -20.52 -23.33 -0.04
N PRO A 434 -20.25 -22.25 -0.79
CA PRO A 434 -20.18 -22.32 -2.26
C PRO A 434 -18.88 -22.98 -2.76
N SER A 435 -17.93 -23.27 -1.88
CA SER A 435 -16.57 -23.72 -2.21
C SER A 435 -16.46 -25.25 -2.28
N GLU A 436 -16.98 -25.81 -3.38
CA GLU A 436 -16.86 -27.24 -3.71
C GLU A 436 -15.38 -27.69 -3.71
N GLY A 437 -15.12 -28.87 -3.11
CA GLY A 437 -13.79 -29.47 -3.05
C GLY A 437 -12.91 -29.01 -1.88
N THR A 438 -13.39 -28.05 -1.06
CA THR A 438 -12.77 -27.70 0.23
C THR A 438 -12.79 -28.92 1.16
N VAL A 439 -11.68 -29.24 1.81
CA VAL A 439 -11.62 -30.30 2.83
C VAL A 439 -11.54 -29.67 4.21
N VAL A 440 -12.42 -30.11 5.10
CA VAL A 440 -12.50 -29.66 6.48
C VAL A 440 -12.35 -30.81 7.46
N GLU A 441 -11.65 -30.55 8.55
CA GLU A 441 -11.64 -31.37 9.76
C GLU A 441 -12.46 -30.66 10.83
N VAL A 442 -13.39 -31.38 11.46
CA VAL A 442 -14.05 -30.92 12.68
C VAL A 442 -13.24 -31.43 13.86
N ARG A 443 -12.82 -30.52 14.73
CA ARG A 443 -11.95 -30.81 15.86
C ARG A 443 -12.54 -30.28 17.15
N VAL A 444 -12.40 -31.01 18.25
CA VAL A 444 -12.77 -30.54 19.60
C VAL A 444 -11.52 -30.05 20.32
N ALA A 445 -11.68 -28.97 21.09
CA ALA A 445 -10.58 -28.30 21.79
C ALA A 445 -10.92 -28.05 23.27
N ALA A 446 -9.90 -28.02 24.13
CA ALA A 446 -10.07 -27.77 25.56
C ALA A 446 -10.31 -26.29 25.88
N SER A 447 -9.87 -25.38 25.02
CA SER A 447 -10.03 -23.92 25.12
C SER A 447 -10.08 -23.28 23.73
N ASP A 448 -10.45 -22.00 23.66
CA ASP A 448 -10.52 -21.19 22.44
C ASP A 448 -9.16 -20.98 21.74
N GLY A 449 -8.07 -20.96 22.52
CA GLY A 449 -6.69 -20.82 22.05
C GLY A 449 -5.84 -22.10 22.15
N ALA A 450 -6.46 -23.27 22.30
CA ALA A 450 -5.72 -24.54 22.42
C ALA A 450 -4.85 -24.80 21.17
N PRO A 451 -3.55 -25.16 21.31
CA PRO A 451 -2.68 -25.48 20.18
C PRO A 451 -3.28 -26.57 19.28
N LEU A 452 -3.03 -26.50 17.96
CA LEU A 452 -3.69 -27.39 17.00
C LEU A 452 -3.39 -28.87 17.29
N GLU A 453 -2.15 -29.18 17.69
CA GLU A 453 -1.69 -30.51 18.08
C GLU A 453 -2.39 -31.08 19.33
N GLU A 454 -2.97 -30.24 20.18
CA GLU A 454 -3.72 -30.64 21.37
C GLU A 454 -5.22 -30.82 21.10
N THR A 455 -5.69 -30.45 19.91
CA THR A 455 -7.09 -30.66 19.50
C THR A 455 -7.30 -32.07 18.91
N LYS A 456 -8.50 -32.63 19.08
CA LYS A 456 -8.85 -33.97 18.59
C LYS A 456 -9.80 -33.89 17.40
N VAL A 457 -9.46 -34.52 16.28
CA VAL A 457 -10.37 -34.68 15.12
C VAL A 457 -11.53 -35.60 15.50
N VAL A 458 -12.75 -35.16 15.20
CA VAL A 458 -14.00 -35.91 15.40
C VAL A 458 -14.78 -36.12 14.10
N ALA A 459 -14.38 -35.47 13.01
CA ALA A 459 -14.86 -35.79 11.65
C ALA A 459 -13.95 -35.15 10.59
N THR A 460 -13.99 -35.69 9.37
CA THR A 460 -13.40 -35.07 8.17
C THR A 460 -14.40 -35.15 7.02
N ALA A 461 -14.55 -34.07 6.26
CA ALA A 461 -15.46 -34.03 5.11
C ALA A 461 -14.90 -33.18 3.97
N THR A 462 -15.35 -33.48 2.75
CA THR A 462 -15.14 -32.63 1.57
C THR A 462 -16.46 -31.94 1.22
N LEU A 463 -16.44 -30.61 1.06
CA LEU A 463 -17.64 -29.82 0.79
C LEU A 463 -18.08 -29.98 -0.67
N THR A 464 -19.39 -30.09 -0.90
CA THR A 464 -19.98 -30.42 -2.21
C THR A 464 -20.55 -29.21 -2.98
N GLY A 465 -20.35 -27.98 -2.49
CA GLY A 465 -21.01 -26.79 -3.03
C GLY A 465 -22.50 -26.75 -2.64
N GLY A 466 -22.87 -25.86 -1.73
CA GLY A 466 -24.17 -25.85 -1.05
C GLY A 466 -24.05 -26.33 0.40
N GLN A 467 -24.98 -27.17 0.86
CA GLN A 467 -24.97 -27.70 2.22
C GLN A 467 -24.30 -29.07 2.28
N THR A 468 -23.35 -29.22 3.20
CA THR A 468 -22.70 -30.49 3.53
C THR A 468 -22.93 -30.80 5.00
N GLN A 469 -23.70 -31.85 5.30
CA GLN A 469 -23.91 -32.30 6.67
C GLN A 469 -22.81 -33.29 7.07
N ILE A 470 -22.10 -32.99 8.15
CA ILE A 470 -20.99 -33.77 8.68
C ILE A 470 -21.45 -34.41 10.00
N GLN A 471 -21.53 -35.73 10.04
CA GLN A 471 -21.78 -36.47 11.28
C GLN A 471 -20.50 -36.52 12.10
N LEU A 472 -20.60 -36.27 13.40
CA LEU A 472 -19.46 -36.27 14.31
C LEU A 472 -19.33 -37.63 15.00
N ASP A 473 -18.09 -38.10 15.12
CA ASP A 473 -17.74 -39.24 15.95
C ASP A 473 -18.02 -38.94 17.43
N ASP A 474 -18.19 -40.00 18.23
CA ASP A 474 -18.46 -39.84 19.66
C ASP A 474 -17.34 -39.08 20.37
N HIS A 475 -17.75 -38.04 21.11
CA HIS A 475 -16.85 -37.14 21.81
C HIS A 475 -17.45 -36.68 23.13
N GLU A 476 -16.59 -36.31 24.07
CA GLU A 476 -17.01 -35.69 25.34
C GLU A 476 -17.66 -34.33 25.08
N PRO A 477 -18.66 -33.90 25.88
CA PRO A 477 -19.22 -32.56 25.77
C PRO A 477 -18.12 -31.50 25.77
N THR A 478 -18.13 -30.61 24.79
CA THR A 478 -17.06 -29.62 24.57
C THR A 478 -17.61 -28.20 24.54
N GLY A 479 -16.85 -27.26 25.09
CA GLY A 479 -17.12 -25.83 24.93
C GLY A 479 -16.58 -25.26 23.63
N HIS A 480 -15.67 -25.95 22.95
CA HIS A 480 -14.95 -25.42 21.79
C HIS A 480 -14.87 -26.44 20.65
N VAL A 481 -15.26 -25.98 19.46
CA VAL A 481 -15.26 -26.76 18.22
C VAL A 481 -14.61 -25.95 17.12
N LEU A 482 -13.58 -26.52 16.52
CA LEU A 482 -12.84 -25.94 15.41
C LEU A 482 -13.27 -26.62 14.10
N VAL A 483 -13.74 -25.82 13.14
CA VAL A 483 -13.91 -26.24 11.74
C VAL A 483 -12.65 -25.83 10.99
N TRP A 484 -11.72 -26.77 10.81
CA TRP A 484 -10.37 -26.57 10.28
C TRP A 484 -10.29 -26.91 8.79
N VAL A 485 -10.00 -25.92 7.95
CA VAL A 485 -9.83 -26.10 6.50
C VAL A 485 -8.41 -26.57 6.21
N THR A 486 -8.27 -27.83 5.77
CA THR A 486 -6.98 -28.46 5.42
C THR A 486 -6.68 -28.41 3.93
N LYS A 487 -7.71 -28.21 3.09
CA LYS A 487 -7.57 -28.00 1.65
C LYS A 487 -8.57 -26.97 1.18
N LEU A 488 -8.09 -25.99 0.44
CA LEU A 488 -8.92 -24.93 -0.14
C LEU A 488 -9.59 -25.40 -1.44
N ALA A 489 -10.73 -24.81 -1.78
CA ALA A 489 -11.30 -24.91 -3.13
C ALA A 489 -10.48 -24.07 -4.11
N GLY A 490 -10.47 -24.45 -5.39
CA GLY A 490 -9.78 -23.70 -6.44
C GLY A 490 -8.76 -24.52 -7.26
N GLY A 491 -7.98 -23.82 -8.09
CA GLY A 491 -7.02 -24.38 -9.03
C GLY A 491 -5.61 -23.78 -8.88
N GLU A 492 -4.70 -24.02 -9.83
CA GLU A 492 -3.24 -23.84 -9.71
C GLU A 492 -2.74 -22.47 -9.18
N ARG A 493 -3.53 -21.39 -9.21
CA ARG A 493 -3.11 -20.05 -8.75
C ARG A 493 -4.16 -19.25 -7.98
N ASN A 494 -5.31 -19.84 -7.65
CA ASN A 494 -6.42 -19.13 -7.00
C ASN A 494 -7.15 -20.07 -6.04
N ASN A 495 -6.49 -20.40 -4.93
CA ASN A 495 -7.02 -21.32 -3.91
C ASN A 495 -7.69 -20.49 -2.82
N LYS A 496 -9.02 -20.60 -2.68
CA LYS A 496 -9.83 -19.86 -1.71
C LYS A 496 -11.05 -20.70 -1.32
N SER A 497 -11.42 -20.66 -0.04
CA SER A 497 -12.66 -21.26 0.46
C SER A 497 -13.53 -20.25 1.19
N GLU A 498 -14.83 -20.43 1.08
CA GLU A 498 -15.85 -19.59 1.70
C GLU A 498 -16.77 -20.48 2.55
N ILE A 499 -17.17 -20.00 3.72
CA ILE A 499 -18.16 -20.65 4.58
C ILE A 499 -19.26 -19.61 4.83
N ALA A 500 -20.46 -19.93 4.36
CA ALA A 500 -21.64 -19.09 4.53
C ALA A 500 -22.29 -19.31 5.90
N GLU A 501 -22.48 -20.55 6.30
CA GLU A 501 -23.22 -20.85 7.54
C GLU A 501 -22.73 -22.16 8.18
N LEU A 502 -22.66 -22.18 9.51
CA LEU A 502 -22.29 -23.32 10.35
C LEU A 502 -23.40 -23.59 11.35
N VAL A 503 -24.19 -24.62 11.10
CA VAL A 503 -25.28 -25.03 11.99
C VAL A 503 -24.85 -26.25 12.80
N TYR A 504 -24.71 -26.09 14.11
CA TYR A 504 -24.35 -27.16 15.03
C TYR A 504 -25.62 -27.81 15.59
N THR A 505 -25.70 -29.13 15.60
CA THR A 505 -26.87 -29.88 16.11
C THR A 505 -26.49 -30.71 17.32
N ARG A 506 -27.23 -30.57 18.43
CA ARG A 506 -27.01 -31.34 19.66
C ARG A 506 -27.27 -32.84 19.45
N ALA A 507 -26.45 -33.67 20.11
CA ALA A 507 -26.75 -35.09 20.28
C ALA A 507 -27.92 -35.30 21.25
N GLN A 508 -28.67 -36.37 21.05
CA GLN A 508 -29.74 -36.80 21.95
C GLN A 508 -29.18 -37.58 23.14
#